data_AF-A0A958B055-F1
#
_entry.id   AF-A0A958B055-F1
#
_cell.length_a   1.000
_cell.length_b   1.000
_cell.length_c   1.000
_cell.angle_alpha   90.00
_cell.angle_beta   90.00
_cell.angle_gamma   90.00
#
_symmetry.space_group_name_H-M   'P 1'
#
loop_
_entity.id
_entity.type
_entity.pdbx_description
1 polymer ?
#
loop_
_entity_poly.entity_id
_entity_poly.type
_entity_poly.pdbx_seq_one_letter_code
_entity_poly.pdbx_strand_id
1 'polypeptide(L)'
;GLILLGRPLLSFLYQRGQFDAAAVDAVYTTLRFFALGLIAHTCLELTARAFFAQKDTVTPLVVATGSAVTNILLAILLMGVLGAGGLALANTLAVTAEVLVLMVILRKRWGGVEGRLIGRTFVRAGMASAVMGLMLVVFIGRAESAGLGNLVLVALGGLLGLAVYIVAGLLFGVRELREMPAALLGR
;
A
#
# COMPACT_ATOMS: atom_id res chain seq x y z
N GLY A 1 -1.13 -7.58 4.43
CA GLY A 1 0.09 -8.37 4.35
C GLY A 1 1.26 -7.62 4.95
N LEU A 2 1.78 -6.61 4.24
CA LEU A 2 3.03 -5.92 4.60
C LEU A 2 3.04 -5.29 6.00
N ILE A 3 1.94 -4.69 6.45
CA ILE A 3 1.83 -4.15 7.81
C ILE A 3 1.94 -5.27 8.85
N LEU A 4 1.22 -6.38 8.67
CA LEU A 4 1.17 -7.46 9.66
C LEU A 4 2.45 -8.31 9.70
N LEU A 5 3.01 -8.62 8.53
CA LEU A 5 4.23 -9.43 8.39
C LEU A 5 5.51 -8.58 8.37
N GLY A 6 5.40 -7.25 8.37
CA GLY A 6 6.54 -6.35 8.22
C GLY A 6 7.54 -6.46 9.36
N ARG A 7 7.06 -6.54 10.61
CA ARG A 7 7.93 -6.69 11.77
C ARG A 7 8.75 -7.99 11.76
N PRO A 8 8.15 -9.20 11.63
CA PRO A 8 8.93 -10.43 11.56
C PRO A 8 9.84 -10.50 10.31
N LEU A 9 9.42 -9.88 9.20
CA LEU A 9 10.25 -9.75 8.00
C LEU A 9 11.49 -8.89 8.26
N LEU A 10 11.32 -7.73 8.90
CA LEU A 10 12.45 -6.85 9.26
C LEU A 10 13.35 -7.49 10.30
N SER A 11 12.78 -8.15 11.32
CA SER A 11 13.56 -8.91 12.29
C SER A 11 14.40 -9.99 11.62
N PHE A 12 13.82 -10.77 10.72
CA PHE A 12 14.56 -11.81 10.00
C PHE A 12 15.67 -11.25 9.10
N LEU A 13 15.39 -10.17 8.37
CA LEU A 13 16.34 -9.59 7.40
C LEU A 13 17.45 -8.79 8.07
N TYR A 14 17.12 -8.00 9.09
CA TYR A 14 18.02 -6.97 9.61
C TYR A 14 18.48 -7.20 11.04
N GLN A 15 17.72 -7.91 11.90
CA GLN A 15 18.05 -8.02 13.32
C GLN A 15 19.24 -8.96 13.59
N ARG A 16 20.45 -8.47 13.34
CA ARG A 16 21.72 -9.16 13.51
C ARG A 16 22.79 -8.18 13.99
N GLY A 17 23.67 -8.66 14.88
CA GLY A 17 24.77 -7.84 15.40
C GLY A 17 24.28 -6.59 16.13
N GLN A 18 24.68 -5.41 15.63
CA GLN A 18 24.31 -4.12 16.24
C GLN A 18 22.89 -3.63 15.89
N PHE A 19 22.21 -4.28 14.95
CA PHE A 19 20.83 -3.92 14.60
C PHE A 19 19.88 -4.65 15.54
N ASP A 20 19.56 -3.98 16.65
CA ASP A 20 18.76 -4.54 17.73
C ASP A 20 17.24 -4.43 17.45
N ALA A 21 16.43 -4.88 18.41
CA ALA A 21 14.98 -4.83 18.29
C ALA A 21 14.45 -3.38 18.22
N ALA A 22 15.12 -2.42 18.87
CA ALA A 22 14.73 -1.02 18.83
C ALA A 22 14.92 -0.42 17.42
N ALA A 23 16.03 -0.77 16.74
CA ALA A 23 16.25 -0.38 15.35
C ALA A 23 15.20 -0.99 14.40
N VAL A 24 14.82 -2.26 14.62
CA VAL A 24 13.72 -2.90 13.86
C VAL A 24 12.41 -2.14 14.06
N ASP A 25 12.05 -1.80 15.29
CA ASP A 25 10.79 -1.11 15.59
C ASP A 25 10.75 0.31 15.00
N ALA A 26 11.89 1.01 14.95
CA ALA A 26 12.02 2.30 14.28
C ALA A 26 11.77 2.18 12.76
N VAL A 27 12.40 1.20 12.10
CA VAL A 27 12.19 0.96 10.66
C VAL A 27 10.78 0.45 10.36
N TYR A 28 10.24 -0.40 11.23
CA TYR A 28 8.88 -0.92 11.10
C TYR A 28 7.83 0.20 11.15
N THR A 29 8.02 1.19 12.03
CA THR A 29 7.15 2.37 12.09
C THR A 29 7.13 3.12 10.75
N THR A 30 8.30 3.35 10.15
CA THR A 30 8.43 3.96 8.82
C THR A 30 7.77 3.11 7.73
N LEU A 31 7.98 1.79 7.74
CA LEU A 31 7.37 0.85 6.80
C LEU A 31 5.85 0.88 6.87
N ARG A 32 5.26 0.97 8.07
CA ARG A 32 3.80 1.05 8.24
C ARG A 32 3.22 2.28 7.54
N PHE A 33 3.87 3.44 7.67
CA PHE A 33 3.39 4.66 7.01
C PHE A 33 3.53 4.56 5.49
N PHE A 34 4.66 4.09 4.97
CA PHE A 34 4.79 3.87 3.52
C PHE A 34 3.80 2.84 2.97
N ALA A 35 3.49 1.78 3.73
CA ALA A 35 2.51 0.78 3.34
C ALA A 35 1.10 1.40 3.16
N LEU A 36 0.74 2.40 3.96
CA LEU A 36 -0.51 3.15 3.77
C LEU A 36 -0.48 4.00 2.50
N GLY A 37 0.67 4.61 2.19
CA GLY A 37 0.86 5.43 0.99
C GLY A 37 0.96 4.66 -0.31
N LEU A 38 1.08 3.33 -0.28
CA LEU A 38 1.25 2.50 -1.47
C LEU A 38 0.11 2.68 -2.47
N ILE A 39 -1.14 2.71 -1.99
CA ILE A 39 -2.33 2.91 -2.83
C ILE A 39 -2.26 4.26 -3.53
N ALA A 40 -1.87 5.32 -2.80
CA ALA A 40 -1.75 6.66 -3.36
C ALA A 40 -0.67 6.73 -4.45
N HIS A 41 0.48 6.08 -4.25
CA HIS A 41 1.55 6.02 -5.26
C HIS A 41 1.10 5.27 -6.52
N THR A 42 0.43 4.13 -6.38
CA THR A 42 -0.10 3.39 -7.54
C THR A 42 -1.13 4.21 -8.31
N CYS A 43 -2.05 4.87 -7.59
CA CYS A 43 -3.02 5.76 -8.21
C CYS A 43 -2.33 6.96 -8.90
N LEU A 44 -1.27 7.52 -8.31
CA LEU A 44 -0.54 8.65 -8.87
C LEU A 44 0.11 8.27 -10.20
N GLU A 45 0.75 7.11 -10.27
CA GLU A 45 1.38 6.61 -11.50
C GLU A 45 0.36 6.42 -12.62
N LEU A 46 -0.80 5.81 -12.32
CA LEU A 46 -1.89 5.64 -13.29
C LEU A 46 -2.45 6.99 -13.75
N THR A 47 -2.66 7.90 -12.79
CA THR A 47 -3.23 9.23 -13.04
C THR A 47 -2.28 10.07 -13.91
N ALA A 48 -0.98 10.07 -13.61
CA ALA A 48 0.04 10.76 -14.40
C ALA A 48 0.07 10.25 -15.85
N ARG A 49 0.01 8.93 -16.07
CA ARG A 49 -0.08 8.34 -17.41
C ARG A 49 -1.33 8.80 -18.17
N ALA A 50 -2.48 8.95 -17.49
CA ALA A 50 -3.70 9.47 -18.09
C ALA A 50 -3.59 10.95 -18.52
N PHE A 51 -2.84 11.77 -17.79
CA PHE A 51 -2.53 13.15 -18.18
C PHE A 51 -1.57 13.21 -19.38
N PHE A 52 -0.53 12.37 -19.38
CA PHE A 52 0.40 12.27 -20.51
C PHE A 52 -0.28 11.79 -21.79
N ALA A 53 -1.23 10.85 -21.69
CA ALA A 53 -2.04 10.41 -22.83
C ALA A 53 -2.89 11.55 -23.43
N GLN A 54 -3.28 12.53 -22.61
CA GLN A 54 -3.98 13.75 -23.05
C GLN A 54 -3.02 14.88 -23.48
N LYS A 55 -1.72 14.60 -23.59
CA LYS A 55 -0.67 15.57 -23.90
C LYS A 55 -0.60 16.75 -22.91
N ASP A 56 -1.07 16.55 -21.69
CA ASP A 56 -0.99 17.54 -20.61
C ASP A 56 0.07 17.10 -19.59
N THR A 57 1.27 17.64 -19.71
CA THR A 57 2.37 17.40 -18.78
C THR A 57 2.47 18.47 -17.70
N VAL A 58 1.82 19.62 -17.90
CA VAL A 58 1.94 20.80 -17.02
C VAL A 58 1.07 20.63 -15.79
N THR A 59 -0.15 20.11 -15.93
CA THR A 59 -1.05 19.94 -14.78
C THR A 59 -0.46 19.01 -13.72
N PRO A 60 0.05 17.80 -14.06
CA PRO A 60 0.74 16.94 -13.09
C PRO A 60 1.96 17.63 -12.45
N LEU A 61 2.75 18.35 -13.24
CA LEU A 61 3.96 19.02 -12.74
C LEU A 61 3.64 20.10 -11.70
N VAL A 62 2.62 20.92 -11.93
CA VAL A 62 2.22 21.99 -10.99
C VAL A 62 1.69 21.39 -9.69
N VAL A 63 0.85 20.35 -9.77
CA VAL A 63 0.29 19.69 -8.59
C VAL A 63 1.38 18.93 -7.82
N ALA A 64 2.31 18.26 -8.51
CA ALA A 64 3.47 17.62 -7.90
C ALA A 64 4.38 18.64 -7.19
N THR A 65 4.55 19.84 -7.75
CA THR A 65 5.31 20.91 -7.10
C THR A 65 4.64 21.33 -5.79
N GLY A 66 3.32 21.53 -5.78
CA GLY A 66 2.57 21.84 -4.56
C GLY A 66 2.61 20.70 -3.53
N SER A 67 2.57 19.46 -4.00
CA SER A 67 2.74 18.25 -3.18
C SER A 67 4.12 18.20 -2.53
N ALA A 68 5.19 18.47 -3.27
CA ALA A 68 6.56 18.51 -2.75
C ALA A 68 6.72 19.57 -1.66
N VAL A 69 6.17 20.77 -1.85
CA VAL A 69 6.17 21.82 -0.81
C VAL A 69 5.40 21.36 0.43
N THR A 70 4.21 20.79 0.23
CA THR A 70 3.40 20.23 1.34
C THR A 70 4.14 19.11 2.07
N ASN A 71 4.84 18.24 1.34
CA ASN A 71 5.65 17.17 1.90
C ASN A 71 6.77 17.72 2.77
N ILE A 72 7.51 18.72 2.29
CA ILE A 72 8.61 19.35 3.04
C ILE A 72 8.08 20.00 4.33
N LEU A 73 6.97 20.74 4.25
CA LEU A 73 6.36 21.38 5.43
C LEU A 73 5.90 20.34 6.46
N LEU A 74 5.20 19.30 6.02
CA LEU A 74 4.76 18.20 6.89
C LEU A 74 5.95 17.41 7.44
N ALA A 75 7.00 17.21 6.65
CA ALA A 75 8.21 16.50 7.06
C ALA A 75 8.91 17.24 8.20
N ILE A 76 9.08 18.56 8.08
CA ILE A 76 9.67 19.39 9.14
C ILE A 76 8.81 19.32 10.42
N LEU A 77 7.49 19.42 10.28
CA LEU A 77 6.56 19.36 11.43
C LEU A 77 6.55 17.99 12.12
N LEU A 78 6.54 16.91 11.34
CA LEU A 78 6.38 15.53 11.85
C LEU A 78 7.69 14.88 12.26
N MET A 79 8.84 15.32 11.73
CA MET A 79 10.16 14.78 12.07
C MET A 79 10.44 14.92 13.57
N GLY A 80 10.07 16.05 14.19
CA GLY A 80 10.29 16.27 15.62
C GLY A 80 9.51 15.34 16.54
N VAL A 81 8.35 14.84 16.11
CA VAL A 81 7.45 14.01 16.93
C VAL A 81 7.64 12.51 16.66
N LEU A 82 7.81 12.13 15.39
CA LEU A 82 7.80 10.74 14.94
C LEU A 82 9.14 10.28 14.34
N GLY A 83 10.17 11.13 14.34
CA GLY A 83 11.47 10.83 13.75
C GLY A 83 11.37 10.41 12.28
N ALA A 84 12.01 9.29 11.93
CA ALA A 84 11.96 8.70 10.59
C ALA A 84 10.53 8.31 10.15
N GLY A 85 9.67 7.91 11.09
CA GLY A 85 8.27 7.60 10.78
C GLY A 85 7.49 8.85 10.34
N GLY A 86 7.83 10.02 10.89
CA GLY A 86 7.21 11.29 10.52
C GLY A 86 7.46 11.67 9.06
N LEU A 87 8.65 11.38 8.55
CA LEU A 87 9.00 11.58 7.14
C LEU A 87 8.15 10.70 6.22
N ALA A 88 7.98 9.42 6.56
CA ALA A 88 7.17 8.51 5.77
C ALA A 88 5.68 8.88 5.78
N LEU A 89 5.17 9.35 6.92
CA LEU A 89 3.81 9.86 7.04
C LEU A 89 3.62 11.13 6.21
N ALA A 90 4.55 12.08 6.30
CA ALA A 90 4.54 13.30 5.50
C ALA A 90 4.48 13.00 4.00
N ASN A 91 5.29 12.04 3.53
CA ASN A 91 5.30 11.62 2.11
C ASN A 91 3.97 11.01 1.71
N THR A 92 3.47 10.09 2.54
CA THR A 92 2.19 9.42 2.30
C THR A 92 1.03 10.41 2.21
N LEU A 93 0.97 11.40 3.11
CA LEU A 93 -0.07 12.43 3.09
C LEU A 93 0.04 13.34 1.88
N ALA A 94 1.24 13.79 1.53
CA ALA A 94 1.47 14.65 0.37
C ALA A 94 1.07 13.98 -0.95
N VAL A 95 1.56 12.76 -1.20
CA VAL A 95 1.21 11.97 -2.39
C VAL A 95 -0.28 11.66 -2.44
N THR A 96 -0.91 11.40 -1.29
CA THR A 96 -2.36 11.20 -1.22
C THR A 96 -3.12 12.46 -1.61
N ALA A 97 -2.71 13.63 -1.11
CA ALA A 97 -3.31 14.90 -1.51
C ALA A 97 -3.12 15.19 -3.00
N GLU A 98 -1.92 14.94 -3.53
CA GLU A 98 -1.57 15.11 -4.94
C GLU A 98 -2.50 14.30 -5.85
N VAL A 99 -2.61 13.00 -5.60
CA VAL A 99 -3.40 12.11 -6.44
C VAL A 99 -4.89 12.41 -6.32
N LEU A 100 -5.37 12.84 -5.15
CA LEU A 100 -6.77 13.26 -4.98
C LEU A 100 -7.08 14.50 -5.83
N VAL A 101 -6.20 15.50 -5.83
CA VAL A 101 -6.35 16.70 -6.67
C VAL A 101 -6.37 16.32 -8.14
N LEU A 102 -5.41 15.51 -8.59
CA LEU A 102 -5.33 15.08 -9.99
C LEU A 102 -6.53 14.23 -10.42
N MET A 103 -7.02 13.32 -9.58
CA MET A 103 -8.22 12.54 -9.85
C MET A 103 -9.47 13.43 -9.96
N VAL A 104 -9.60 14.47 -9.14
CA VAL A 104 -10.70 15.44 -9.23
C VAL A 104 -10.65 16.21 -10.55
N ILE A 105 -9.46 16.64 -10.98
CA ILE A 105 -9.27 17.33 -12.26
C ILE A 105 -9.65 16.42 -13.43
N LEU A 106 -9.16 15.17 -13.46
CA LEU A 106 -9.53 14.20 -14.50
C LEU A 106 -11.03 13.93 -14.54
N ARG A 107 -11.65 13.75 -13.37
CA ARG A 107 -13.09 13.51 -13.27
C ARG A 107 -13.90 14.64 -13.89
N LYS A 108 -13.47 15.90 -13.70
CA LYS A 108 -14.12 17.06 -14.33
C LYS A 108 -13.93 17.08 -15.85
N ARG A 109 -12.74 16.73 -16.34
CA ARG A 109 -12.44 16.74 -17.79
C ARG A 109 -13.19 15.67 -18.58
N TRP A 110 -13.37 14.49 -18.01
CA TRP A 110 -14.03 13.37 -18.71
C TRP A 110 -15.55 13.33 -18.53
N GLY A 111 -16.15 14.30 -17.83
CA GLY A 111 -17.60 14.35 -17.62
C GLY A 111 -18.15 13.21 -16.75
N GLY A 112 -17.27 12.45 -16.11
CA GLY A 112 -17.59 11.24 -15.37
C GLY A 112 -16.48 10.21 -15.52
N VAL A 113 -16.02 9.66 -14.40
CA VAL A 113 -15.30 8.38 -14.37
C VAL A 113 -16.33 7.35 -13.91
N GLU A 114 -16.21 6.08 -14.30
CA GLU A 114 -17.01 4.98 -13.74
C GLU A 114 -16.70 4.75 -12.24
N GLY A 115 -16.78 5.78 -11.40
CA GLY A 115 -16.43 5.77 -9.99
C GLY A 115 -17.28 4.80 -9.19
N ARG A 116 -18.48 4.45 -9.67
CA ARG A 116 -19.31 3.38 -9.08
C ARG A 116 -18.69 2.00 -9.30
N LEU A 117 -18.11 1.74 -10.47
CA LEU A 117 -17.41 0.49 -10.75
C LEU A 117 -16.10 0.42 -9.96
N ILE A 118 -15.29 1.48 -10.03
CA ILE A 118 -14.01 1.61 -9.30
C ILE A 118 -14.25 1.47 -7.79
N GLY A 119 -15.24 2.17 -7.24
CA GLY A 119 -15.61 2.10 -5.83
C GLY A 119 -16.07 0.70 -5.43
N ARG A 120 -16.84 0.02 -6.28
CA ARG A 120 -17.27 -1.37 -6.02
C ARG A 120 -16.09 -2.34 -6.01
N THR A 121 -15.16 -2.22 -6.97
CA THR A 121 -13.93 -3.02 -6.97
C THR A 121 -13.08 -2.72 -5.74
N PHE A 122 -12.92 -1.44 -5.38
CA PHE A 122 -12.18 -1.02 -4.19
C PHE A 122 -12.75 -1.63 -2.91
N VAL A 123 -14.08 -1.60 -2.73
CA VAL A 123 -14.74 -2.21 -1.56
C VAL A 123 -14.55 -3.73 -1.56
N ARG A 124 -14.70 -4.41 -2.70
CA ARG A 124 -14.49 -5.87 -2.80
C ARG A 124 -13.05 -6.27 -2.49
N ALA A 125 -12.08 -5.55 -3.04
CA ALA A 125 -10.66 -5.76 -2.76
C ALA A 125 -10.32 -5.44 -1.29
N GLY A 126 -10.96 -4.42 -0.72
CA GLY A 126 -10.88 -4.08 0.71
C GLY A 126 -11.41 -5.21 1.60
N MET A 127 -12.56 -5.79 1.26
CA MET A 127 -13.12 -6.95 1.98
C MET A 127 -12.21 -8.17 1.88
N ALA A 128 -11.69 -8.50 0.68
CA ALA A 128 -10.74 -9.59 0.51
C ALA A 128 -9.46 -9.38 1.34
N SER A 129 -8.95 -8.14 1.35
CA SER A 129 -7.80 -7.75 2.16
C SER A 129 -8.08 -7.83 3.66
N ALA A 130 -9.29 -7.51 4.10
CA ALA A 130 -9.71 -7.62 5.49
C ALA A 130 -9.82 -9.09 5.95
N VAL A 131 -10.39 -9.97 5.12
CA VAL A 131 -10.45 -11.41 5.38
C VAL A 131 -9.04 -12.00 5.49
N MET A 132 -8.16 -11.68 4.54
CA MET A 132 -6.74 -12.05 4.61
C MET A 132 -6.08 -11.49 5.88
N GLY A 133 -6.33 -10.22 6.22
CA GLY A 133 -5.77 -9.58 7.41
C GLY A 133 -6.19 -10.27 8.70
N LEU A 134 -7.47 -10.60 8.85
CA LEU A 134 -8.00 -11.32 10.00
C LEU A 134 -7.37 -12.72 10.13
N MET A 135 -7.27 -13.45 9.02
CA MET A 135 -6.61 -14.76 9.00
C MET A 135 -5.14 -14.64 9.45
N LEU A 136 -4.40 -13.66 8.92
CA LEU A 136 -3.01 -13.44 9.28
C LEU A 136 -2.82 -13.12 10.77
N VAL A 137 -3.69 -12.32 11.38
CA VAL A 137 -3.62 -12.03 12.83
C VAL A 137 -3.74 -13.31 13.64
N VAL A 138 -4.71 -14.17 13.30
CA VAL A 138 -4.89 -15.47 13.98
C VAL A 138 -3.69 -16.40 13.74
N PHE A 139 -3.19 -16.45 12.51
CA PHE A 139 -2.03 -17.26 12.15
C PHE A 139 -0.76 -16.84 12.90
N ILE A 140 -0.47 -15.53 12.95
CA ILE A 140 0.70 -14.98 13.64
C ILE A 140 0.64 -15.32 15.13
N GLY A 141 -0.49 -15.08 15.80
CA GLY A 141 -0.63 -15.39 17.23
C GLY A 141 -0.43 -16.88 17.54
N ARG A 142 -0.89 -17.78 16.65
CA ARG A 142 -0.65 -19.22 16.79
C ARG A 142 0.80 -19.60 16.49
N ALA A 143 1.40 -19.03 15.46
CA ALA A 143 2.78 -19.27 15.06
C ALA A 143 3.78 -18.84 16.14
N GLU A 144 3.55 -17.69 16.79
CA GLU A 144 4.35 -17.21 17.90
C GLU A 144 4.23 -18.13 19.13
N SER A 145 3.01 -18.58 19.45
CA SER A 145 2.80 -19.54 20.56
C SER A 145 3.46 -20.90 20.34
N ALA A 146 3.63 -21.30 19.07
CA ALA A 146 4.33 -22.52 18.68
C ALA A 146 5.85 -22.35 18.56
N GLY A 147 6.38 -21.14 18.78
CA GLY A 147 7.81 -20.85 18.69
C GLY A 147 8.37 -20.94 17.27
N LEU A 148 7.55 -20.72 16.23
CA LEU A 148 8.02 -20.75 14.86
C LEU A 148 9.00 -19.60 14.59
N GLY A 149 10.13 -19.90 13.94
CA GLY A 149 11.11 -18.89 13.55
C GLY A 149 10.53 -17.87 12.55
N ASN A 150 11.04 -16.63 12.59
CA ASN A 150 10.55 -15.50 11.78
C ASN A 150 10.50 -15.81 10.27
N LEU A 151 11.45 -16.60 9.73
CA LEU A 151 11.45 -17.02 8.33
C LEU A 151 10.22 -17.84 7.97
N VAL A 152 9.88 -18.82 8.81
CA VAL A 152 8.74 -19.72 8.59
C VAL A 152 7.44 -18.93 8.68
N LEU A 153 7.35 -18.03 9.65
CA LEU A 153 6.19 -17.14 9.84
C LEU A 153 5.98 -16.25 8.61
N VAL A 154 7.04 -15.64 8.07
CA VAL A 154 6.96 -14.79 6.87
C VAL A 154 6.65 -15.60 5.62
N ALA A 155 7.30 -16.75 5.41
CA ALA A 155 7.10 -17.58 4.22
C ALA A 155 5.70 -18.21 4.20
N LEU A 156 5.31 -18.92 5.25
CA LEU A 156 3.98 -19.54 5.34
C LEU A 156 2.88 -18.51 5.45
N GLY A 157 3.06 -17.46 6.26
CA GLY A 157 2.11 -16.36 6.36
C GLY A 157 1.94 -15.66 5.02
N GLY A 158 3.01 -15.43 4.27
CA GLY A 158 2.96 -14.85 2.93
C GLY A 158 2.17 -15.72 1.94
N LEU A 159 2.48 -17.02 1.89
CA LEU A 159 1.80 -17.97 1.00
C LEU A 159 0.32 -18.14 1.35
N LEU A 160 0.01 -18.35 2.63
CA LEU A 160 -1.37 -18.48 3.11
C LEU A 160 -2.15 -17.18 2.91
N GLY A 161 -1.52 -16.03 3.17
CA GLY A 161 -2.11 -14.72 2.95
C GLY A 161 -2.47 -14.52 1.48
N LEU A 162 -1.55 -14.85 0.56
CA LEU A 162 -1.80 -14.79 -0.88
C LEU A 162 -2.95 -15.72 -1.28
N ALA A 163 -2.94 -16.97 -0.83
CA ALA A 163 -4.00 -17.93 -1.12
C ALA A 163 -5.38 -17.44 -0.63
N VAL A 164 -5.47 -16.95 0.60
CA VAL A 164 -6.72 -16.41 1.17
C VAL A 164 -7.18 -15.16 0.42
N TYR A 165 -6.27 -14.27 0.06
CA TYR A 165 -6.61 -13.08 -0.72
C TYR A 165 -7.19 -13.45 -2.09
N ILE A 166 -6.58 -14.42 -2.79
CA ILE A 166 -7.08 -14.90 -4.09
C ILE A 166 -8.45 -15.54 -3.92
N VAL A 167 -8.61 -16.47 -2.97
CA VAL A 167 -9.89 -17.17 -2.76
C VAL A 167 -11.00 -16.19 -2.36
N ALA A 168 -10.74 -15.31 -1.39
CA ALA A 168 -11.71 -14.30 -0.96
C ALA A 168 -12.04 -13.32 -2.09
N GLY A 169 -11.04 -12.90 -2.87
CA GLY A 169 -11.23 -12.04 -4.03
C GLY A 169 -12.07 -12.67 -5.13
N LEU A 170 -11.87 -13.97 -5.40
CA LEU A 170 -12.71 -14.73 -6.33
C LEU A 170 -14.15 -14.86 -5.82
N LEU A 171 -14.35 -15.15 -4.53
CA LEU A 171 -15.68 -15.24 -3.90
C LEU A 171 -16.43 -13.90 -3.92
N PHE A 172 -15.74 -12.78 -3.67
CA PHE A 172 -16.33 -11.44 -3.74
C PHE A 172 -16.48 -10.92 -5.18
N GLY A 173 -16.04 -11.68 -6.18
CA GLY A 173 -16.19 -11.33 -7.59
C GLY A 173 -15.35 -10.13 -8.01
N VAL A 174 -14.10 -10.05 -7.54
CA VAL A 174 -13.08 -9.13 -8.07
C VAL A 174 -12.77 -9.59 -9.50
N ARG A 175 -13.18 -8.81 -10.49
CA ARG A 175 -13.12 -9.20 -11.92
C ARG A 175 -11.68 -9.38 -12.37
N GLU A 176 -10.80 -8.54 -11.85
CA GLU A 176 -9.38 -8.46 -12.14
C GLU A 176 -8.67 -9.78 -11.79
N LEU A 177 -9.02 -10.43 -10.68
CA LEU A 177 -8.46 -11.73 -10.28
C LEU A 177 -8.99 -12.89 -11.12
N ARG A 178 -10.19 -12.75 -11.69
CA ARG A 178 -10.79 -13.77 -12.57
C ARG A 178 -10.23 -13.70 -13.99
N GLU A 179 -9.74 -12.53 -14.39
CA GLU A 179 -9.13 -12.26 -15.70
C GLU A 179 -7.61 -12.54 -15.70
N MET A 180 -6.93 -12.49 -14.54
CA MET A 180 -5.50 -12.81 -14.41
C MET A 180 -5.08 -14.17 -15.02
N PRO A 181 -5.79 -15.30 -14.79
CA PRO A 181 -5.41 -16.58 -15.39
C PRO A 181 -5.54 -16.57 -16.91
N ALA A 182 -6.56 -15.88 -17.44
CA ALA A 182 -6.77 -15.75 -18.88
C ALA A 182 -5.69 -14.87 -19.55
N ALA A 183 -5.22 -13.82 -18.87
CA ALA A 183 -4.15 -12.95 -19.35
C ALA A 183 -2.75 -13.56 -19.22
N LEU A 184 -2.53 -14.49 -18.27
CA LEU A 184 -1.26 -15.22 -18.10
C LEU A 184 -1.16 -16.49 -18.97
N LEU A 185 -2.30 -17.11 -19.32
CA LEU A 185 -2.37 -18.32 -20.14
C LEU A 185 -2.74 -18.07 -21.62
N GLY A 186 -3.14 -16.84 -21.99
CA GLY A 186 -3.18 -16.36 -23.38
C GLY A 186 -1.88 -15.64 -23.72
N ARG A 187 -1.18 -15.83 -24.85
CA ARG A 187 -1.66 -16.08 -26.22
C ARG A 187 -2.84 -15.21 -26.61
#